data_AF-A0A524M0L9-F1
#
_entry.id   AF-A0A524M0L9-F1
#
_cell.length_a   1.000
_cell.length_b   1.000
_cell.length_c   1.000
_cell.angle_alpha   90.00
_cell.angle_beta   90.00
_cell.angle_gamma   90.00
#
_symmetry.space_group_name_H-M   'P 1'
#
loop_
_entity.id
_entity.type
_entity.pdbx_description
1 polymer ?
#
loop_
_entity_poly.entity_id
_entity_poly.type
_entity_poly.pdbx_seq_one_letter_code
_entity_poly.pdbx_strand_id
1 'polypeptide(L)'
;MTSDCPDGYCKQKIQAVDHAIGHIKNEWATLLHGTSSYDDVKQALRFCEIFKLEAKVCVLDEGFSVQVRSEVIHDLRTLSSKMGHGNLYDEQ
;
A
#
# COMPACT_ATOMS: atom_id res chain seq x y z
N MET A 1 -42.21 -0.88 -2.06
CA MET A 1 -41.78 -1.61 -3.26
C MET A 1 -41.30 -0.59 -4.27
N THR A 2 -39.99 -0.33 -4.33
CA THR A 2 -39.36 0.53 -5.36
C THR A 2 -38.95 -0.36 -6.53
N SER A 3 -39.32 0.04 -7.73
CA SER A 3 -39.41 -0.79 -8.95
C SER A 3 -38.10 -0.88 -9.75
N ASP A 4 -36.93 -0.79 -9.12
CA ASP A 4 -35.69 -0.54 -9.87
C ASP A 4 -34.83 -1.77 -10.21
N CYS A 5 -35.14 -2.99 -9.74
CA CYS A 5 -34.42 -4.21 -10.16
C CYS A 5 -35.28 -5.48 -10.02
N PRO A 6 -36.02 -5.90 -11.08
CA PRO A 6 -37.00 -6.99 -11.01
C PRO A 6 -36.42 -8.41 -11.00
N ASP A 7 -35.13 -8.58 -11.31
CA ASP A 7 -34.56 -9.87 -11.72
C ASP A 7 -33.39 -10.36 -10.84
N GLY A 8 -33.03 -9.62 -9.78
CA GLY A 8 -31.88 -9.96 -8.93
C GLY A 8 -30.52 -9.90 -9.66
N TYR A 9 -30.52 -9.59 -10.95
CA TYR A 9 -29.34 -9.50 -11.81
C TYR A 9 -28.49 -8.29 -11.47
N CYS A 10 -29.14 -7.18 -11.08
CA CYS A 10 -28.45 -6.03 -10.50
C CYS A 10 -27.63 -6.41 -9.24
N LYS A 11 -28.20 -7.25 -8.37
CA LYS A 11 -27.54 -7.67 -7.12
C LYS A 11 -26.31 -8.53 -7.42
N GLN A 12 -26.39 -9.40 -8.40
CA GLN A 12 -25.25 -10.22 -8.85
C GLN A 12 -24.15 -9.39 -9.50
N LYS A 13 -24.49 -8.39 -10.33
CA LYS A 13 -23.51 -7.47 -10.91
C LYS A 13 -22.81 -6.62 -9.85
N ILE A 14 -23.57 -6.10 -8.87
CA ILE A 14 -23.00 -5.36 -7.75
C ILE A 14 -22.05 -6.27 -6.96
N GLN A 15 -22.47 -7.49 -6.63
CA GLN A 15 -21.60 -8.47 -5.95
C GLN A 15 -20.38 -8.88 -6.77
N ALA A 16 -20.48 -8.97 -8.09
CA ALA A 16 -19.36 -9.26 -8.97
C ALA A 16 -18.37 -8.10 -9.04
N VAL A 17 -18.86 -6.86 -9.06
CA VAL A 17 -18.04 -5.65 -8.97
C VAL A 17 -17.38 -5.56 -7.59
N ASP A 18 -18.13 -5.81 -6.51
CA ASP A 18 -17.64 -5.78 -5.14
C ASP A 18 -16.58 -6.88 -4.90
N HIS A 19 -16.79 -8.07 -5.48
CA HIS A 19 -15.80 -9.15 -5.48
C HIS A 19 -14.57 -8.81 -6.33
N ALA A 20 -14.73 -8.20 -7.51
CA ALA A 20 -13.61 -7.76 -8.34
C ALA A 20 -12.78 -6.65 -7.67
N ILE A 21 -13.43 -5.74 -6.94
CA ILE A 21 -12.79 -4.69 -6.16
C ILE A 21 -12.12 -5.28 -4.90
N GLY A 22 -12.76 -6.25 -4.23
CA GLY A 22 -12.27 -6.88 -3.01
C GLY A 22 -10.98 -7.71 -3.18
N HIS A 23 -10.61 -8.10 -4.41
CA HIS A 23 -9.36 -8.82 -4.70
C HIS A 23 -8.18 -7.92 -5.06
N ILE A 24 -8.40 -6.63 -5.30
CA ILE A 24 -7.29 -5.67 -5.35
C ILE A 24 -6.99 -5.31 -3.90
N LYS A 25 -5.96 -5.95 -3.33
CA LYS A 25 -5.46 -5.64 -1.98
C LYS A 25 -4.95 -4.19 -1.95
N ASN A 26 -5.89 -3.25 -1.80
CA ASN A 26 -5.68 -1.83 -1.53
C ASN A 26 -5.18 -1.64 -0.09
N GLU A 27 -4.24 -2.49 0.31
CA GLU A 27 -3.64 -2.49 1.63
C GLU A 27 -2.60 -1.39 1.67
N TRP A 28 -2.60 -0.65 2.78
CA TRP A 28 -1.63 0.39 3.06
C TRP A 28 -0.67 -0.13 4.12
N ALA A 29 0.61 -0.08 3.82
CA ALA A 29 1.66 -0.40 4.77
C ALA A 29 2.19 0.86 5.43
N THR A 30 2.56 0.77 6.71
CA THR A 30 3.10 1.91 7.44
C THR A 30 4.58 2.08 7.13
N LEU A 31 4.94 3.23 6.58
CA LEU A 31 6.33 3.65 6.32
C LEU A 31 6.92 4.36 7.54
N LEU A 32 6.12 5.22 8.18
CA LEU A 32 6.49 5.96 9.39
C LEU A 32 5.35 5.88 10.40
N HIS A 33 5.66 5.43 11.62
CA HIS A 33 4.65 5.22 12.66
C HIS A 33 4.83 6.24 13.80
N GLY A 34 3.75 6.93 14.16
CA GLY A 34 3.63 7.68 15.41
C GLY A 34 4.76 8.70 15.66
N THR A 35 4.92 9.68 14.78
CA THR A 35 5.84 10.80 14.98
C THR A 35 5.09 12.11 15.23
N SER A 36 5.59 12.96 16.13
CA SER A 36 5.13 14.34 16.28
C SER A 36 6.00 15.34 15.50
N SER A 37 7.10 14.87 14.89
CA SER A 37 8.05 15.67 14.11
C SER A 37 7.55 15.86 12.68
N TYR A 38 7.35 17.12 12.29
CA TYR A 38 7.03 17.48 10.92
C TYR A 38 8.17 17.20 9.94
N ASP A 39 9.43 17.25 10.41
CA ASP A 39 10.58 16.95 9.56
C ASP A 39 10.64 15.48 9.20
N ASP A 40 10.27 14.58 10.12
CA ASP A 40 10.22 13.14 9.84
C ASP A 40 9.15 12.83 8.78
N VAL A 41 7.98 13.48 8.88
CA VAL A 41 6.91 13.37 7.89
C VAL A 41 7.39 13.90 6.52
N LYS A 42 8.06 15.05 6.49
CA LYS A 42 8.64 15.60 5.25
C LYS A 42 9.66 14.67 4.62
N GLN A 43 10.55 14.08 5.41
CA GLN A 43 11.55 13.13 4.91
C GLN A 43 10.88 11.86 4.37
N ALA A 44 9.89 11.32 5.06
CA ALA A 44 9.12 10.17 4.59
C ALA A 44 8.39 10.47 3.28
N LEU A 45 7.76 11.65 3.15
CA LEU A 45 7.13 12.07 1.90
C LEU A 45 8.13 12.27 0.76
N ARG A 46 9.31 12.82 1.06
CA ARG A 46 10.39 12.98 0.06
C ARG A 46 10.89 11.63 -0.43
N PHE A 47 11.03 10.64 0.46
CA PHE A 47 11.31 9.26 0.06
C PHE A 47 10.25 8.76 -0.92
N CYS A 48 8.96 8.91 -0.59
CA CYS A 48 7.87 8.51 -1.48
C CYS A 48 7.93 9.22 -2.84
N GLU A 49 8.27 10.51 -2.89
CA GLU A 49 8.37 11.27 -4.14
C GLU A 49 9.51 10.76 -5.06
N ILE A 50 10.67 10.44 -4.48
CA ILE A 50 11.83 9.91 -5.20
C ILE A 50 11.50 8.56 -5.83
N PHE A 51 10.85 7.68 -5.06
CA PHE A 51 10.49 6.35 -5.51
C PHE A 51 9.13 6.29 -6.22
N LYS A 52 8.49 7.44 -6.48
CA LYS A 52 7.16 7.55 -7.11
C LYS A 52 6.09 6.68 -6.44
N LEU A 53 6.15 6.63 -5.11
CA LEU A 53 5.21 5.89 -4.28
C LEU A 53 3.97 6.73 -4.00
N GLU A 54 2.81 6.09 -4.11
CA GLU A 54 1.59 6.66 -3.56
C GLU A 54 1.64 6.57 -2.02
N ALA A 55 1.54 7.73 -1.37
CA ALA A 55 1.64 7.86 0.07
C ALA A 55 0.46 8.65 0.64
N LYS A 56 0.06 8.32 1.86
CA LYS A 56 -0.92 9.07 2.64
C LYS A 56 -0.38 9.35 4.04
N VAL A 57 -0.73 10.52 4.57
CA VAL A 57 -0.42 10.90 5.94
C VAL A 57 -1.70 10.75 6.77
N CYS A 58 -1.62 10.02 7.88
CA CYS A 58 -2.71 9.86 8.83
C CYS A 58 -2.37 10.66 10.10
N VAL A 59 -3.30 11.50 10.54
CA VAL A 59 -3.21 12.23 11.81
C VAL A 59 -3.69 11.29 12.91
N LEU A 60 -2.88 11.14 13.95
CA LEU A 60 -3.15 10.36 15.15
C LEU A 60 -3.33 11.32 16.34
N ASP A 61 -3.90 10.83 17.44
CA ASP A 61 -4.13 11.66 18.64
C ASP A 61 -2.83 12.28 19.19
N GLU A 62 -1.69 11.62 19.00
CA GLU A 62 -0.36 12.07 19.47
C GLU A 62 0.64 12.34 18.34
N GLY A 63 0.18 12.53 17.09
CA GLY A 63 1.07 12.91 15.99
C GLY A 63 0.61 12.47 14.61
N PHE A 64 1.54 11.91 13.83
CA PHE A 64 1.37 11.57 12.43
C PHE A 64 1.92 10.18 12.13
N SER A 65 1.33 9.53 11.14
CA SER A 65 1.89 8.35 10.50
C SER A 65 1.86 8.52 8.99
N VAL A 66 2.81 7.92 8.29
CA VAL A 66 2.89 7.91 6.83
C VAL A 66 2.73 6.48 6.37
N GLN A 67 1.80 6.26 5.45
CA GLN A 67 1.52 4.95 4.87
C GLN A 67 1.72 4.99 3.35
N VAL A 68 2.13 3.86 2.78
CA VAL A 68 2.34 3.66 1.33
C VAL A 68 1.58 2.42 0.86
N ARG A 69 1.37 2.25 -0.44
CA ARG A 69 0.72 1.04 -0.98
C ARG A 69 1.54 -0.22 -0.68
N SER A 70 0.90 -1.23 -0.11
CA SER A 70 1.56 -2.49 0.30
C SER A 70 2.18 -3.26 -0.87
N GLU A 71 1.61 -3.13 -2.08
CA GLU A 71 2.13 -3.76 -3.30
C GLU A 71 3.59 -3.34 -3.59
N VAL A 72 3.94 -2.09 -3.28
CA VAL A 72 5.30 -1.59 -3.52
C VAL A 72 6.32 -2.16 -2.52
N ILE A 73 5.90 -2.43 -1.28
CA ILE A 73 6.80 -3.02 -0.27
C ILE A 73 7.10 -4.49 -0.62
N HIS A 74 6.12 -5.21 -1.17
CA HIS A 74 6.34 -6.57 -1.65
C HIS A 74 7.39 -6.62 -2.77
N ASP A 75 7.34 -5.65 -3.68
CA ASP A 75 8.31 -5.54 -4.78
C ASP A 75 9.70 -5.15 -4.29
N LEU A 76 9.81 -4.22 -3.34
CA LEU A 76 11.09 -3.85 -2.72
C LEU A 76 11.74 -5.01 -1.96
N ARG A 77 10.96 -5.82 -1.23
CA ARG A 77 11.49 -7.05 -0.59
C ARG A 77 11.97 -8.06 -1.62
N THR A 78 11.24 -8.21 -2.72
CA THR A 78 11.62 -9.11 -3.82
C THR A 78 12.91 -8.64 -4.49
N LEU A 79 13.08 -7.32 -4.68
CA LEU A 79 14.30 -6.72 -5.23
C LEU A 79 15.50 -6.89 -4.26
N SER A 80 15.30 -6.63 -2.96
CA SER A 80 16.34 -6.85 -1.95
C SER A 80 16.78 -8.31 -1.87
N SER A 81 15.84 -9.26 -1.97
CA SER A 81 16.14 -10.69 -1.97
C SER A 81 16.88 -11.16 -3.24
N LYS A 82 16.70 -10.48 -4.38
CA LYS A 82 17.43 -10.77 -5.63
C LYS A 82 18.85 -10.22 -5.60
N MET A 83 19.09 -9.10 -4.93
CA MET A 83 20.44 -8.53 -4.77
C MET A 83 21.29 -9.26 -3.71
N GLY A 84 20.68 -10.07 -2.83
CA GLY A 84 21.38 -10.87 -1.81
C GLY A 84 21.99 -12.20 -2.29
N HIS A 85 21.88 -12.54 -3.57
CA HIS A 85 22.49 -13.75 -4.17
C HIS A 85 23.71 -13.43 -5.07
N GLY A 86 24.53 -12.47 -4.66
CA GLY A 86 25.85 -12.23 -5.23
C GLY A 86 26.92 -12.33 -4.15
N ASN A 87 27.82 -13.32 -4.29
CA ASN A 87 29.07 -13.54 -3.53
C ASN A 87 29.03 -14.37 -2.22
N LEU A 88 28.97 -15.69 -2.37
CA LEU A 88 29.93 -16.64 -1.82
C LEU A 88 29.98 -17.76 -2.89
N TYR A 89 31.04 -18.00 -3.66
CA TYR A 89 32.37 -18.48 -3.32
C TYR A 89 33.27 -18.23 -4.54
N ASP A 90 34.50 -17.73 -4.34
CA ASP A 90 35.74 -18.23 -4.98
C ASP A 90 36.90 -17.30 -4.57
N GLU A 91 37.59 -17.65 -3.49
CA GLU A 91 39.03 -17.39 -3.38
C GLU A 91 39.67 -18.66 -2.80
N GLN A 92 40.44 -19.33 -3.67
CA GLN A 92 41.36 -20.44 -3.38
C GLN A 92 42.62 -19.94 -2.69
#